data_AF-A0A2V6R3Q5-F1
#
_entry.id   AF-A0A2V6R3Q5-F1
#
_cell.length_a   1.000
_cell.length_b   1.000
_cell.length_c   1.000
_cell.angle_alpha   90.00
_cell.angle_beta   90.00
_cell.angle_gamma   90.00
#
_symmetry.space_group_name_H-M   'P 1'
#
loop_
_entity.id
_entity.type
_entity.pdbx_description
1 polymer ?
#
loop_
_entity_poly.entity_id
_entity_poly.type
_entity_poly.pdbx_seq_one_letter_code
_entity_poly.pdbx_strand_id
1 'polypeptide(L)'
;MATLVSSEDKPESRSRQRRKKGGDRWLAEVKGILCLVAAGFLLLALALFRPDVPPAEQASPVGPVGVWLAWVSFQSFGYASFFFPLLLGAWGTSAFVRPLVARGFIPVAGLGILLAAAAGLLGHGAAKGGIVGEALATGLRGGVGNFGAWLVLLAAVPVGVLCVTRVSYAVLARVLKARLAQLRRDDSARADGSRLGSRSSAQATALAGESSALDVFTPPVVVEPSRPRGRLAEQGLAWQETFDFGKGGAKSFQLPPVGLLKAPPASELKRTREELQENAETLRKRLQEFEVDGRIVQVSPGPIITSYEFEPAPGVKVSQVVNLGDDLALALKSASVRIVGPIPGRGTVAIEVPDDEASMVYLREIFVSAEFAESQG
;
A
#
# COMPACT_ATOMS: atom_id res chain seq x y z
N MET A 1 -30.14 52.49 -10.22
CA MET A 1 -29.74 52.61 -8.80
C MET A 1 -29.13 51.27 -8.41
N ALA A 2 -27.83 51.25 -8.17
CA ALA A 2 -27.01 50.06 -8.06
C ALA A 2 -27.05 49.47 -6.64
N THR A 3 -27.05 48.14 -6.54
CA THR A 3 -26.55 47.43 -5.35
C THR A 3 -25.74 46.22 -5.83
N LEU A 4 -24.43 46.42 -5.89
CA LEU A 4 -23.42 45.36 -5.97
C LEU A 4 -23.22 44.80 -4.57
N VAL A 5 -23.51 43.51 -4.36
CA VAL A 5 -23.03 42.75 -3.21
C VAL A 5 -21.75 42.05 -3.65
N SER A 6 -20.62 42.53 -3.14
CA SER A 6 -19.30 41.92 -3.31
C SER A 6 -19.11 40.86 -2.23
N SER A 7 -18.87 39.62 -2.63
CA SER A 7 -18.42 38.53 -1.76
C SER A 7 -16.89 38.46 -1.81
N GLU A 8 -16.21 39.14 -0.88
CA GLU A 8 -14.80 38.89 -0.60
C GLU A 8 -14.68 37.57 0.18
N ASP A 9 -14.38 36.48 -0.53
CA ASP A 9 -13.96 35.22 0.08
C ASP A 9 -12.49 35.35 0.54
N LYS A 10 -12.24 35.00 1.80
CA LYS A 10 -11.08 35.42 2.61
C LYS A 10 -9.94 34.38 2.49
N PRO A 11 -8.82 34.66 1.77
CA PRO A 11 -7.75 33.67 1.55
C PRO A 11 -6.84 33.42 2.77
N GLU A 12 -6.95 34.22 3.84
CA GLU A 12 -6.00 34.18 4.97
C GLU A 12 -6.20 33.01 5.96
N SER A 13 -7.38 32.40 6.02
CA SER A 13 -7.68 31.35 7.01
C SER A 13 -6.97 30.02 6.68
N ARG A 14 -6.86 29.68 5.39
CA ARG A 14 -6.25 28.42 4.91
C ARG A 14 -4.73 28.41 5.03
N SER A 15 -4.08 29.57 4.88
CA SER A 15 -2.61 29.69 4.96
C SER A 15 -2.10 29.52 6.41
N ARG A 16 -2.81 30.09 7.40
CA ARG A 16 -2.53 29.88 8.83
C ARG A 16 -2.68 28.42 9.25
N GLN A 17 -3.71 27.73 8.76
CA GLN A 17 -3.96 26.32 9.08
C GLN A 17 -2.88 25.38 8.50
N ARG A 18 -2.42 25.62 7.25
CA ARG A 18 -1.32 24.85 6.64
C ARG A 18 0.01 25.06 7.37
N ARG A 19 0.35 26.30 7.76
CA ARG A 19 1.56 26.59 8.55
C ARG A 19 1.57 25.90 9.91
N LYS A 20 0.44 25.89 10.63
CA LYS A 20 0.33 25.23 11.95
C LYS A 20 0.54 23.72 11.87
N LYS A 21 -0.02 23.08 10.83
CA LYS A 21 0.08 21.62 10.60
C LYS A 21 1.51 21.15 10.25
N GLY A 22 2.33 22.04 9.67
CA GLY A 22 3.76 21.78 9.41
C GLY A 22 4.62 21.87 10.67
N GLY A 23 4.38 22.87 11.54
CA GLY A 23 5.10 23.04 12.81
C GLY A 23 4.93 21.85 13.76
N ASP A 24 3.72 21.29 13.85
CA ASP A 24 3.44 20.13 14.71
C ASP A 24 4.15 18.85 14.23
N ARG A 25 4.41 18.73 12.92
CA ARG A 25 5.15 17.59 12.36
C ARG A 25 6.65 17.70 12.60
N TRP A 26 7.23 18.87 12.35
CA TRP A 26 8.64 19.11 12.62
C TRP A 26 8.97 18.90 14.10
N LEU A 27 8.14 19.41 15.02
CA LEU A 27 8.30 19.16 16.45
C LEU A 27 8.17 17.68 16.83
N ALA A 28 7.29 16.92 16.15
CA ALA A 28 7.16 15.49 16.37
C ALA A 28 8.39 14.72 15.87
N GLU A 29 8.93 15.08 14.70
CA GLU A 29 10.16 14.49 14.15
C GLU A 29 11.36 14.78 15.05
N VAL A 30 11.55 16.02 15.51
CA VAL A 30 12.63 16.39 16.45
C VAL A 30 12.53 15.58 17.75
N LYS A 31 11.32 15.45 18.32
CA LYS A 31 11.08 14.60 19.49
C LYS A 31 11.39 13.13 19.19
N GLY A 32 11.05 12.66 17.98
CA GLY A 32 11.36 11.31 17.51
C GLY A 32 12.87 11.04 17.43
N ILE A 33 13.65 11.94 16.81
CA ILE A 33 15.11 11.82 16.73
C ILE A 33 15.70 11.79 18.14
N LEU A 34 15.31 12.72 19.00
CA LEU A 34 15.79 12.80 20.39
C LEU A 34 15.52 11.49 21.14
N CYS A 35 14.32 10.91 20.94
CA CYS A 35 13.92 9.66 21.58
C CYS A 35 14.72 8.45 21.05
N LEU A 36 15.03 8.40 19.75
CA LEU A 36 15.89 7.37 19.16
C LEU A 36 17.33 7.47 19.65
N VAL A 37 17.87 8.68 19.77
CA VAL A 37 19.22 8.91 20.33
C VAL A 37 19.26 8.49 21.80
N ALA A 38 18.25 8.86 22.59
CA ALA A 38 18.13 8.44 23.98
C ALA A 38 17.99 6.92 24.12
N ALA A 39 17.22 6.26 23.23
CA ALA A 39 17.10 4.82 23.17
C ALA A 39 18.45 4.15 22.89
N GLY A 40 19.18 4.61 21.87
CA GLY A 40 20.49 4.08 21.51
C GLY A 40 21.52 4.27 22.64
N PHE A 41 21.52 5.45 23.28
CA PHE A 41 22.37 5.73 24.44
C PHE A 41 22.06 4.80 25.61
N LEU A 42 20.78 4.61 25.96
CA LEU A 42 20.37 3.73 27.05
C LEU A 42 20.68 2.25 26.74
N LEU A 43 20.49 1.82 25.49
CA LEU A 43 20.85 0.46 25.05
C LEU A 43 22.34 0.20 25.20
N LEU A 44 23.17 1.14 24.75
CA LEU A 44 24.61 1.04 24.86
C LEU A 44 25.06 1.10 26.33
N ALA A 45 24.43 1.95 27.15
CA ALA A 45 24.66 2.03 28.59
C ALA A 45 24.39 0.68 29.26
N LEU A 46 23.25 0.05 28.99
CA LEU A 46 22.87 -1.24 29.56
C LEU A 46 23.74 -2.40 29.04
N ALA A 47 24.11 -2.37 27.76
CA ALA A 47 24.95 -3.41 27.15
C ALA A 47 26.38 -3.41 27.70
N LEU A 48 26.92 -2.24 28.05
CA LEU A 48 28.27 -2.09 28.59
C LEU A 48 28.30 -2.05 30.13
N PHE A 49 27.15 -2.02 30.78
CA PHE A 49 27.04 -2.00 32.24
C PHE A 49 27.49 -3.34 32.85
N ARG A 50 28.30 -3.25 33.92
CA ARG A 50 28.84 -4.40 34.64
C ARG A 50 28.21 -4.45 36.03
N PRO A 51 27.32 -5.42 36.30
CA PRO A 51 26.56 -5.45 37.56
C PRO A 51 27.40 -5.87 38.77
N ASP A 52 28.62 -6.35 38.56
CA ASP A 52 29.59 -6.77 39.57
C ASP A 52 30.43 -5.63 40.15
N VAL A 53 30.45 -4.46 39.49
CA VAL A 53 31.27 -3.30 39.88
C VAL A 53 30.36 -2.13 40.29
N PRO A 54 30.67 -1.38 41.37
CA PRO A 54 29.93 -0.17 41.72
C PRO A 54 29.94 0.88 40.59
N PRO A 55 28.86 1.65 40.42
CA PRO A 55 28.72 2.60 39.31
C PRO A 55 29.72 3.77 39.37
N ALA A 56 30.25 4.11 40.55
CA ALA A 56 31.23 5.17 40.71
C ALA A 56 32.64 4.78 40.22
N GLU A 57 32.95 3.48 40.19
CA GLU A 57 34.27 2.95 39.85
C GLU A 57 34.33 2.41 38.41
N GLN A 58 33.18 2.31 37.75
CA GLN A 58 33.09 1.78 36.39
C GLN A 58 33.45 2.83 35.34
N ALA A 59 34.61 2.68 34.70
CA ALA A 59 34.94 3.41 33.49
C ALA A 59 34.20 2.81 32.28
N SER A 60 33.28 3.57 31.68
CA SER A 60 32.52 3.17 30.49
C SER A 60 32.59 4.26 29.42
N PRO A 61 32.66 3.91 28.11
CA PRO A 61 32.58 4.86 27.00
C PRO A 61 31.30 5.72 27.00
N VAL A 62 30.25 5.27 27.70
CA VAL A 62 28.95 5.97 27.80
C VAL A 62 28.95 7.07 28.88
N GLY A 63 30.06 7.19 29.62
CA GLY A 63 30.26 8.18 30.68
C GLY A 63 29.49 7.90 31.97
N PRO A 64 29.67 8.74 33.00
CA PRO A 64 29.05 8.53 34.32
C PRO A 64 27.52 8.51 34.27
N VAL A 65 26.92 9.38 33.45
CA VAL A 65 25.46 9.45 33.29
C VAL A 65 24.90 8.12 32.76
N GLY A 66 25.55 7.52 31.76
CA GLY A 66 25.13 6.23 31.22
C GLY A 66 25.23 5.11 32.26
N VAL A 67 26.34 5.06 33.00
CA VAL A 67 26.57 4.04 34.04
C VAL A 67 25.52 4.13 35.15
N TRP A 68 25.26 5.32 35.67
CA TRP A 68 24.25 5.52 36.72
C TRP A 68 22.84 5.20 36.22
N LEU A 69 22.51 5.61 35.00
CA LEU A 69 21.22 5.31 34.38
C LEU A 69 21.02 3.79 34.22
N ALA A 70 22.04 3.09 33.71
CA ALA A 70 22.03 1.64 33.57
C ALA A 70 21.94 0.94 34.94
N TRP A 71 22.67 1.41 35.95
CA TRP A 71 22.62 0.87 37.30
C TRP A 71 21.22 0.97 37.91
N VAL A 72 20.59 2.15 37.86
CA VAL A 72 19.22 2.34 38.40
C VAL A 72 18.23 1.46 37.65
N SER A 73 18.29 1.42 36.31
CA SER A 73 17.41 0.58 35.50
C SER A 73 17.61 -0.91 35.78
N PHE A 74 18.86 -1.37 35.89
CA PHE A 74 19.19 -2.76 36.16
C PHE A 74 18.85 -3.18 37.59
N GLN A 75 19.04 -2.33 38.59
CA GLN A 75 18.60 -2.62 39.96
C GLN A 75 17.07 -2.73 40.06
N SER A 76 16.36 -1.83 39.37
CA SER A 76 14.90 -1.80 39.41
C SER A 76 14.27 -2.98 38.65
N PHE A 77 14.74 -3.29 37.44
CA PHE A 77 14.09 -4.23 36.51
C PHE A 77 14.98 -5.37 36.02
N GLY A 78 16.24 -5.42 36.45
CA GLY A 78 17.17 -6.47 36.05
C GLY A 78 17.39 -6.51 34.54
N TYR A 79 17.46 -7.71 33.96
CA TYR A 79 17.57 -7.88 32.50
C TYR A 79 16.32 -7.42 31.73
N ALA A 80 15.15 -7.25 32.37
CA ALA A 80 14.00 -6.66 31.71
C ALA A 80 14.20 -5.17 31.37
N SER A 81 15.23 -4.52 31.93
CA SER A 81 15.60 -3.14 31.57
C SER A 81 15.95 -2.95 30.09
N PHE A 82 16.37 -4.01 29.38
CA PHE A 82 16.60 -3.98 27.93
C PHE A 82 15.32 -3.71 27.11
N PHE A 83 14.14 -3.83 27.71
CA PHE A 83 12.93 -3.37 27.08
C PHE A 83 12.88 -1.83 27.00
N PHE A 84 13.35 -1.06 27.99
CA PHE A 84 13.24 0.42 27.95
C PHE A 84 13.78 1.06 26.65
N PRO A 85 15.00 0.72 26.17
CA PRO A 85 15.47 1.18 24.87
C PRO A 85 14.58 0.77 23.70
N LEU A 86 14.04 -0.45 23.70
CA LEU A 86 13.13 -0.92 22.67
C LEU A 86 11.82 -0.11 22.66
N LEU A 87 11.34 0.30 23.85
CA LEU A 87 10.13 1.12 24.00
C LEU A 87 10.35 2.53 23.46
N LEU A 88 11.44 3.17 23.89
CA LEU A 88 11.85 4.49 23.43
C LEU A 88 12.13 4.48 21.92
N GLY A 89 12.72 3.38 21.42
CA GLY A 89 12.97 3.16 20.00
C GLY A 89 11.67 3.08 19.19
N ALA A 90 10.74 2.22 19.59
CA ALA A 90 9.43 2.07 18.95
C ALA A 90 8.60 3.37 19.01
N TRP A 91 8.68 4.11 20.11
CA TRP A 91 8.02 5.40 20.23
C TRP A 91 8.69 6.47 19.35
N GLY A 92 10.02 6.48 19.27
CA GLY A 92 10.79 7.38 18.41
C GLY A 92 10.53 7.14 16.92
N THR A 93 10.52 5.88 16.45
CA THR A 93 10.21 5.54 15.05
C THR A 93 8.76 5.88 14.66
N SER A 94 7.83 5.85 15.62
CA SER A 94 6.43 6.24 15.39
C SER A 94 6.26 7.72 15.00
N ALA A 95 7.28 8.56 15.18
CA ALA A 95 7.27 9.93 14.71
C ALA A 95 7.49 10.05 13.19
N PHE A 96 8.17 9.09 12.57
CA PHE A 96 8.57 9.12 11.15
C PHE A 96 7.69 8.24 10.26
N VAL A 97 7.23 7.10 10.79
CA VAL A 97 6.41 6.16 10.04
C VAL A 97 4.93 6.42 10.33
N ARG A 98 4.11 6.67 9.29
CA ARG A 98 2.63 6.69 9.41
C ARG A 98 2.15 5.39 10.10
N PRO A 99 1.03 5.42 10.85
CA PRO A 99 0.92 4.82 12.17
C PRO A 99 0.85 3.28 12.13
N LEU A 100 2.00 2.61 12.23
CA LEU A 100 2.02 1.21 12.65
C LEU A 100 1.91 1.08 14.17
N VAL A 101 2.49 2.03 14.92
CA VAL A 101 2.22 2.20 16.35
C VAL A 101 1.06 3.18 16.47
N ALA A 102 -0.13 2.64 16.65
CA ALA A 102 -1.32 3.45 16.84
C ALA A 102 -1.11 4.44 18.00
N ARG A 103 -1.12 5.75 17.70
CA ARG A 103 -1.13 6.80 18.73
C ARG A 103 -2.22 6.47 19.76
N GLY A 104 -1.83 6.30 21.02
CA GLY A 104 -2.73 5.98 22.12
C GLY A 104 -2.03 5.28 23.28
N PHE A 105 -2.68 5.24 24.44
CA PHE A 105 -2.11 4.64 25.65
C PHE A 105 -1.99 3.11 25.59
N ILE A 106 -2.77 2.45 24.71
CA ILE A 106 -2.87 0.98 24.62
C ILE A 106 -1.54 0.27 24.31
N PRO A 107 -0.75 0.65 23.26
CA PRO A 107 0.54 0.02 23.03
C PRO A 107 1.52 0.27 24.18
N VAL A 108 1.50 1.46 24.79
CA VAL A 108 2.33 1.78 25.97
C VAL A 108 1.96 0.87 27.15
N ALA A 109 0.66 0.64 27.36
CA ALA A 109 0.16 -0.28 28.39
C ALA A 109 0.55 -1.73 28.09
N GLY A 110 0.40 -2.19 26.85
CA GLY A 110 0.82 -3.54 26.43
C GLY A 110 2.31 -3.80 26.65
N LEU A 111 3.10 -2.77 26.42
CA LEU A 111 4.54 -2.79 26.57
C LEU A 111 4.97 -2.75 28.05
N GLY A 112 4.23 -2.02 28.88
CA GLY A 112 4.36 -2.09 30.34
C GLY A 112 3.99 -3.48 30.88
N ILE A 113 2.95 -4.11 30.34
CA ILE A 113 2.59 -5.51 30.66
C ILE A 113 3.72 -6.46 30.27
N LEU A 114 4.33 -6.29 29.09
CA LEU A 114 5.49 -7.10 28.69
C LEU A 114 6.70 -6.91 29.61
N LEU A 115 6.98 -5.67 29.99
CA LEU A 115 8.08 -5.35 30.91
C LEU A 115 7.84 -5.96 32.30
N ALA A 116 6.63 -5.85 32.84
CA ALA A 116 6.25 -6.45 34.11
C ALA A 116 6.27 -7.98 34.05
N ALA A 117 5.77 -8.58 32.96
CA ALA A 117 5.80 -10.02 32.75
C ALA A 117 7.24 -10.53 32.66
N ALA A 118 8.10 -9.88 31.87
CA ALA A 118 9.51 -10.24 31.74
C ALA A 118 10.27 -10.09 33.06
N ALA A 119 10.10 -8.97 33.78
CA ALA A 119 10.73 -8.74 35.08
C ALA A 119 10.27 -9.79 36.11
N GLY A 120 8.97 -10.08 36.16
CA GLY A 120 8.39 -11.08 37.06
C GLY A 120 8.82 -12.50 36.72
N LEU A 121 8.88 -12.88 35.44
CA LEU A 121 9.37 -14.19 34.98
C LEU A 121 10.83 -14.40 35.38
N LEU A 122 11.67 -13.37 35.16
CA LEU A 122 13.07 -13.42 35.52
C LEU A 122 13.27 -13.46 37.04
N GLY A 123 12.52 -12.65 37.80
CA GLY A 123 12.60 -12.60 39.27
C GLY A 123 11.99 -13.82 39.96
N HIS A 124 11.09 -14.56 39.29
CA HIS A 124 10.62 -15.85 39.77
C HIS A 124 11.62 -16.99 39.45
N GLY A 125 12.36 -16.88 38.34
CA GLY A 125 13.43 -17.79 37.96
C GLY A 125 14.76 -17.50 38.67
N ALA A 126 15.84 -18.11 38.18
CA ALA A 126 17.21 -17.91 38.70
C ALA A 126 17.91 -16.67 38.10
N ALA A 127 17.20 -15.84 37.33
CA ALA A 127 17.77 -14.70 36.63
C ALA A 127 17.58 -13.41 37.44
N LYS A 128 18.46 -12.42 37.25
CA LYS A 128 18.35 -11.11 37.93
C LYS A 128 17.16 -10.33 37.35
N GLY A 129 15.98 -10.47 37.96
CA GLY A 129 14.73 -9.77 37.59
C GLY A 129 14.55 -8.37 38.20
N GLY A 130 15.52 -7.92 39.01
CA GLY A 130 15.47 -6.65 39.73
C GLY A 130 14.44 -6.64 40.87
N ILE A 131 14.45 -5.56 41.65
CA ILE A 131 13.60 -5.40 42.84
C ILE A 131 12.12 -5.48 42.46
N VAL A 132 11.72 -4.85 41.36
CA VAL A 132 10.32 -4.83 40.90
C VAL A 132 9.86 -6.22 40.47
N GLY A 133 10.71 -6.96 39.74
CA GLY A 133 10.41 -8.31 39.29
C GLY A 133 10.28 -9.30 40.45
N GLU A 134 11.18 -9.21 41.43
CA GLU A 134 11.16 -10.07 42.62
C GLU A 134 9.97 -9.75 43.55
N ALA A 135 9.65 -8.46 43.74
CA ALA A 135 8.47 -8.04 44.49
C ALA A 135 7.17 -8.54 43.84
N LEU A 136 7.05 -8.39 42.51
CA LEU A 136 5.90 -8.87 41.74
C LEU A 136 5.79 -10.41 41.81
N ALA A 137 6.91 -11.12 41.62
CA ALA A 137 6.95 -12.58 41.70
C ALA A 137 6.57 -13.09 43.10
N THR A 138 7.03 -12.41 44.15
CA THR A 138 6.72 -12.77 45.54
C THR A 138 5.26 -12.50 45.89
N GLY A 139 4.71 -11.37 45.46
CA GLY A 139 3.28 -11.09 45.60
C GLY A 139 2.39 -12.11 44.89
N LEU A 140 2.73 -12.47 43.65
CA LEU A 140 2.00 -13.49 42.89
C LEU A 140 2.12 -14.89 43.51
N ARG A 141 3.29 -15.25 44.04
CA ARG A 141 3.49 -16.51 44.77
C ARG A 141 2.63 -16.57 46.02
N GLY A 142 2.53 -15.48 46.77
CA GLY A 142 1.70 -15.39 47.97
C GLY A 142 0.19 -15.50 47.67
N GLY A 143 -0.25 -14.98 46.53
CA GLY A 143 -1.67 -15.02 46.14
C GLY A 143 -2.12 -16.31 45.45
N VAL A 144 -1.39 -16.76 44.41
CA VAL A 144 -1.83 -17.83 43.48
C VAL A 144 -0.93 -19.07 43.57
N GLY A 145 0.09 -19.05 44.44
CA GLY A 145 1.07 -20.13 44.58
C GLY A 145 2.14 -20.13 43.48
N ASN A 146 3.12 -21.03 43.62
CA ASN A 146 4.32 -21.04 42.76
C ASN A 146 4.01 -21.31 41.28
N PHE A 147 3.19 -22.34 41.02
CA PHE A 147 2.76 -22.67 39.66
C PHE A 147 1.81 -21.61 39.07
N GLY A 148 0.94 -21.03 39.90
CA GLY A 148 0.03 -19.97 39.49
C GLY A 148 0.77 -18.71 39.05
N ALA A 149 1.84 -18.34 39.75
CA ALA A 149 2.68 -17.19 39.38
C ALA A 149 3.31 -17.36 37.99
N TRP A 150 3.88 -18.53 37.67
CA TRP A 150 4.40 -18.83 36.33
C TRP A 150 3.31 -18.72 35.25
N LEU A 151 2.13 -19.28 35.52
CA LEU A 151 1.03 -19.30 34.57
C LEU A 151 0.50 -17.89 34.27
N VAL A 152 0.35 -17.05 35.30
CA VAL A 152 -0.07 -15.64 35.16
C VAL A 152 0.98 -14.84 34.39
N LEU A 153 2.25 -14.97 34.73
CA LEU A 153 3.33 -14.24 34.05
C LEU A 153 3.49 -14.66 32.59
N LEU A 154 3.40 -15.97 32.29
CA LEU A 154 3.42 -16.47 30.92
C LEU A 154 2.19 -16.02 30.11
N ALA A 155 1.01 -15.97 30.73
CA ALA A 155 -0.22 -15.50 30.09
C ALA A 155 -0.20 -13.98 29.82
N ALA A 156 0.52 -13.20 30.64
CA ALA A 156 0.66 -11.76 30.44
C ALA A 156 1.48 -11.41 29.18
N VAL A 157 2.43 -12.27 28.77
CA VAL A 157 3.25 -12.05 27.56
C VAL A 157 2.42 -11.93 26.28
N PRO A 158 1.56 -12.90 25.90
CA PRO A 158 0.73 -12.76 24.70
C PRO A 158 -0.27 -11.60 24.81
N VAL A 159 -0.84 -11.33 25.98
CA VAL A 159 -1.71 -10.16 26.18
C VAL A 159 -0.96 -8.86 25.88
N GLY A 160 0.27 -8.72 26.38
CA GLY A 160 1.12 -7.57 26.10
C GLY A 160 1.49 -7.43 24.61
N VAL A 161 1.85 -8.52 23.94
CA VAL A 161 2.12 -8.52 22.47
C VAL A 161 0.88 -8.09 21.68
N LEU A 162 -0.31 -8.54 22.07
CA LEU A 162 -1.56 -8.17 21.40
C LEU A 162 -1.86 -6.67 21.56
N CYS A 163 -1.67 -6.12 22.76
CA CYS A 163 -1.86 -4.69 23.01
C CYS A 163 -0.86 -3.81 22.24
N VAL A 164 0.39 -4.27 22.06
CA VAL A 164 1.42 -3.57 21.29
C VAL A 164 1.14 -3.61 19.79
N THR A 165 0.91 -4.79 19.25
CA THR A 165 0.76 -4.99 17.80
C THR A 165 -0.61 -4.56 17.29
N ARG A 166 -1.64 -4.57 18.14
CA ARG A 166 -3.06 -4.42 17.76
C ARG A 166 -3.51 -5.34 16.63
N VAL A 167 -2.72 -6.38 16.34
CA VAL A 167 -3.03 -7.40 15.35
C VAL A 167 -3.63 -8.58 16.08
N SER A 168 -4.81 -9.01 15.63
CA SER A 168 -5.43 -10.22 16.16
C SER A 168 -4.58 -11.45 15.85
N TYR A 169 -4.40 -12.33 16.84
CA TYR A 169 -3.74 -13.64 16.65
C TYR A 169 -4.38 -14.47 15.54
N ALA A 170 -5.65 -14.25 15.19
CA ALA A 170 -6.30 -14.92 14.07
C ALA A 170 -5.69 -14.53 12.71
N VAL A 171 -5.19 -13.29 12.56
CA VAL A 171 -4.47 -12.86 11.34
C VAL A 171 -3.12 -13.54 11.28
N LEU A 172 -2.38 -13.54 12.40
CA LEU A 172 -1.07 -14.19 12.48
C LEU A 172 -1.16 -15.70 12.22
N ALA A 173 -2.17 -16.37 12.78
CA ALA A 173 -2.41 -17.80 12.57
C ALA A 173 -2.75 -18.12 11.11
N ARG A 174 -3.49 -17.25 10.40
CA ARG A 174 -3.77 -17.42 8.96
C ARG A 174 -2.49 -17.31 8.12
N VAL A 175 -1.65 -16.33 8.41
CA VAL A 175 -0.35 -16.16 7.73
C VAL A 175 0.56 -17.35 8.00
N LEU A 176 0.66 -17.80 9.26
CA LEU A 176 1.48 -18.95 9.64
C LEU A 176 0.98 -20.25 8.99
N LYS A 177 -0.34 -20.50 8.99
CA LYS A 177 -0.93 -21.65 8.29
C LYS A 177 -0.66 -21.60 6.78
N ALA A 178 -0.76 -20.43 6.15
CA ALA A 178 -0.45 -20.25 4.74
C ALA A 178 1.05 -20.54 4.46
N ARG A 179 1.95 -20.09 5.33
CA ARG A 179 3.39 -20.39 5.24
C ARG A 179 3.73 -21.86 5.47
N LEU A 180 3.10 -22.51 6.46
CA LEU A 180 3.27 -23.95 6.69
C LEU A 180 2.72 -24.79 5.54
N ALA A 181 1.61 -24.35 4.94
CA ALA A 181 1.04 -24.99 3.76
C ALA A 181 1.94 -24.85 2.53
N GLN A 182 2.66 -23.73 2.40
CA GLN A 182 3.69 -23.56 1.37
C GLN A 182 4.87 -24.51 1.58
N LEU A 183 5.41 -24.60 2.80
CA LEU A 183 6.50 -25.53 3.14
C LEU A 183 6.11 -27.00 2.92
N ARG A 184 4.88 -27.39 3.29
CA ARG A 184 4.36 -28.74 3.03
C ARG A 184 4.18 -29.04 1.53
N ARG A 185 3.85 -28.03 0.73
CA ARG A 185 3.77 -28.16 -0.74
C ARG A 185 5.16 -28.32 -1.36
N ASP A 186 6.16 -27.60 -0.87
CA ASP A 186 7.54 -27.72 -1.35
C ASP A 186 8.16 -29.09 -1.01
N ASP A 187 7.87 -29.63 0.19
CA ASP A 187 8.31 -30.99 0.57
C ASP A 187 7.57 -32.07 -0.23
N SER A 188 6.28 -31.88 -0.51
CA SER A 188 5.50 -32.79 -1.37
C SER A 188 5.98 -32.74 -2.82
N ALA A 189 6.34 -31.56 -3.34
CA ALA A 189 6.92 -31.38 -4.67
C ALA A 189 8.32 -31.98 -4.79
N ARG A 190 9.14 -31.93 -3.72
CA ARG A 190 10.44 -32.64 -3.66
C ARG A 190 10.28 -34.16 -3.62
N ALA A 191 9.28 -34.66 -2.89
CA ALA A 191 8.98 -36.09 -2.85
C ALA A 191 8.45 -36.62 -4.20
N ASP A 192 7.57 -35.89 -4.87
CA ASP A 192 7.05 -36.26 -6.20
C ASP A 192 8.07 -36.06 -7.34
N GLY A 193 8.97 -35.06 -7.23
CA GLY A 193 10.04 -34.83 -8.21
C GLY A 193 10.99 -36.04 -8.37
N SER A 194 11.22 -36.80 -7.29
CA SER A 194 12.00 -38.05 -7.32
C SER A 194 11.31 -39.20 -8.07
N ARG A 195 9.97 -39.17 -8.19
CA ARG A 195 9.15 -40.18 -8.87
C ARG A 195 8.84 -39.81 -10.32
N LEU A 196 8.79 -38.51 -10.63
CA LEU A 196 8.60 -37.98 -11.99
C LEU A 196 9.91 -37.94 -12.79
N GLY A 197 11.08 -37.80 -12.16
CA GLY A 197 12.39 -37.83 -12.83
C GLY A 197 12.72 -39.15 -13.54
N SER A 198 12.19 -40.29 -13.06
CA SER A 198 12.40 -41.60 -13.70
C SER A 198 11.38 -41.93 -14.80
N ARG A 199 10.24 -41.23 -14.83
CA ARG A 199 9.21 -41.38 -15.88
C ARG A 199 9.36 -40.35 -17.00
N SER A 200 9.81 -39.14 -16.68
CA SER A 200 9.97 -38.05 -17.65
C SER A 200 11.12 -38.27 -18.64
N SER A 201 12.20 -38.96 -18.25
CA SER A 201 13.32 -39.24 -19.16
C SER A 201 12.96 -40.26 -20.25
N ALA A 202 12.00 -41.14 -19.99
CA ALA A 202 11.49 -42.10 -20.97
C ALA A 202 10.44 -41.49 -21.92
N GLN A 203 9.71 -40.46 -21.48
CA GLN A 203 8.62 -39.84 -22.25
C GLN A 203 9.08 -38.57 -23.01
N ALA A 204 10.11 -37.86 -22.52
CA ALA A 204 10.67 -36.68 -23.19
C ALA A 204 11.37 -37.02 -24.52
N THR A 205 11.91 -38.24 -24.67
CA THR A 205 12.54 -38.69 -25.92
C THR A 205 11.50 -39.03 -27.00
N ALA A 206 10.24 -39.27 -26.62
CA ALA A 206 9.17 -39.61 -27.57
C ALA A 206 8.37 -38.37 -28.05
N LEU A 207 8.26 -37.32 -27.23
CA LEU A 207 7.45 -36.12 -27.55
C LEU A 207 8.25 -34.99 -28.21
N ALA A 208 9.59 -35.08 -28.24
CA ALA A 208 10.45 -34.11 -28.92
C ALA A 208 10.34 -34.14 -30.46
N GLY A 209 9.63 -35.13 -31.02
CA GLY A 209 9.42 -35.24 -32.47
C GLY A 209 8.23 -34.47 -33.04
N GLU A 210 7.29 -33.98 -32.22
CA GLU A 210 5.97 -33.54 -32.74
C GLU A 210 5.48 -32.16 -32.27
N SER A 211 6.20 -31.42 -31.44
CA SER A 211 5.74 -30.09 -30.96
C SER A 211 6.59 -28.91 -31.45
N SER A 212 7.06 -29.01 -32.70
CA SER A 212 7.63 -27.87 -33.44
C SER A 212 6.68 -27.45 -34.56
N ALA A 213 5.41 -27.19 -34.22
CA ALA A 213 4.47 -26.54 -35.12
C ALA A 213 3.36 -25.88 -34.31
N LEU A 214 3.11 -24.60 -34.61
CA LEU A 214 2.03 -23.73 -34.14
C LEU A 214 2.32 -22.87 -32.90
N ASP A 215 3.38 -22.07 -32.95
CA ASP A 215 3.35 -20.73 -32.37
C ASP A 215 2.71 -19.79 -33.41
N VAL A 216 1.38 -19.77 -33.44
CA VAL A 216 0.62 -18.89 -34.35
C VAL A 216 0.62 -17.50 -33.74
N PHE A 217 1.57 -16.68 -34.20
CA PHE A 217 1.64 -15.26 -33.91
C PHE A 217 0.40 -14.57 -34.49
N THR A 218 -0.62 -14.38 -33.66
CA THR A 218 -1.74 -13.50 -34.01
C THR A 218 -1.37 -12.08 -33.58
N PRO A 219 -1.30 -11.11 -34.51
CA PRO A 219 -1.06 -9.72 -34.14
C PRO A 219 -2.17 -9.24 -33.21
N PRO A 220 -1.86 -8.35 -32.25
CA PRO A 220 -2.84 -7.86 -31.29
C PRO A 220 -4.04 -7.25 -32.03
N VAL A 221 -5.24 -7.62 -31.61
CA VAL A 221 -6.46 -7.07 -32.19
C VAL A 221 -6.59 -5.63 -31.69
N VAL A 222 -6.33 -4.68 -32.58
CA VAL A 222 -6.62 -3.26 -32.35
C VAL A 222 -8.11 -3.08 -32.54
N VAL A 223 -8.83 -2.88 -31.43
CA VAL A 223 -10.27 -2.59 -31.47
C VAL A 223 -10.41 -1.08 -31.45
N GLU A 224 -10.61 -0.49 -32.62
CA GLU A 224 -10.93 0.93 -32.71
C GLU A 224 -12.30 1.19 -32.06
N PRO A 225 -12.42 2.15 -31.13
CA PRO A 225 -13.71 2.51 -30.57
C PRO A 225 -14.58 3.08 -31.69
N SER A 226 -15.69 2.41 -31.97
CA SER A 226 -16.74 2.94 -32.83
C SER A 226 -17.31 4.20 -32.17
N ARG A 227 -17.05 5.37 -32.76
CA ARG A 227 -17.67 6.63 -32.31
C ARG A 227 -19.19 6.44 -32.30
N PRO A 228 -19.89 6.76 -31.20
CA PRO A 228 -21.35 6.76 -31.20
C PRO A 228 -21.80 7.81 -32.22
N ARG A 229 -22.30 7.36 -33.37
CA ARG A 229 -23.01 8.23 -34.32
C ARG A 229 -24.28 8.69 -33.60
N GLY A 230 -24.21 9.89 -33.04
CA GLY A 230 -25.31 10.51 -32.32
C GLY A 230 -26.53 10.68 -33.23
N ARG A 231 -27.56 9.86 -32.99
CA ARG A 231 -28.83 9.83 -33.72
C ARG A 231 -29.55 11.20 -33.73
N LEU A 232 -29.24 12.05 -32.74
CA LEU A 232 -29.78 13.41 -32.58
C LEU A 232 -29.16 14.45 -33.53
N ALA A 233 -27.95 14.23 -34.05
CA ALA A 233 -27.37 15.11 -35.07
C ALA A 233 -28.13 15.02 -36.40
N GLU A 234 -28.70 13.85 -36.71
CA GLU A 234 -29.53 13.61 -37.89
C GLU A 234 -30.96 14.18 -37.75
N GLN A 235 -31.44 14.45 -36.53
CA GLN A 235 -32.80 14.93 -36.27
C GLN A 235 -33.00 16.46 -36.40
N GLY A 236 -32.01 17.21 -36.90
CA GLY A 236 -32.22 18.60 -37.30
C GLY A 236 -32.57 19.57 -36.16
N LEU A 237 -32.41 19.19 -34.88
CA LEU A 237 -32.68 20.03 -33.69
C LEU A 237 -31.65 21.17 -33.50
N ALA A 238 -30.97 21.58 -34.56
CA ALA A 238 -29.75 22.36 -34.48
C ALA A 238 -29.95 23.87 -34.37
N TRP A 239 -31.14 24.42 -34.63
CA TRP A 239 -31.30 25.89 -34.66
C TRP A 239 -32.66 26.34 -34.14
N GLN A 240 -32.62 27.09 -33.04
CA GLN A 240 -33.73 27.94 -32.60
C GLN A 240 -33.40 29.37 -33.01
N GLU A 241 -34.05 29.88 -34.07
CA GLU A 241 -33.76 31.20 -34.63
C GLU A 241 -34.18 32.36 -33.71
N THR A 242 -35.04 32.10 -32.72
CA THR A 242 -35.55 33.13 -31.80
C THR A 242 -35.60 32.62 -30.36
N PHE A 243 -34.90 33.33 -29.48
CA PHE A 243 -34.96 33.12 -28.03
C PHE A 243 -36.12 33.94 -27.46
N ASP A 244 -37.24 33.30 -27.15
CA ASP A 244 -38.33 33.96 -26.43
C ASP A 244 -38.02 33.93 -24.94
N PHE A 245 -37.54 35.04 -24.39
CA PHE A 245 -37.40 35.25 -22.95
C PHE A 245 -38.79 35.43 -22.34
N GLY A 246 -39.56 34.35 -22.30
CA GLY A 246 -40.94 34.35 -21.86
C GLY A 246 -41.11 35.09 -20.52
N LYS A 247 -42.16 35.92 -20.41
CA LYS A 247 -42.44 36.74 -19.22
C LYS A 247 -42.97 35.93 -18.01
N GLY A 248 -42.96 34.60 -18.08
CA GLY A 248 -43.38 33.68 -17.01
C GLY A 248 -42.16 33.21 -16.22
N GLY A 249 -42.21 33.28 -14.89
CA GLY A 249 -41.12 32.82 -14.02
C GLY A 249 -40.87 31.30 -14.08
N ALA A 250 -40.40 30.68 -12.99
CA ALA A 250 -39.94 29.29 -12.93
C ALA A 250 -40.92 28.19 -13.43
N LYS A 251 -42.20 28.51 -13.67
CA LYS A 251 -43.22 27.58 -14.19
C LYS A 251 -43.18 27.38 -15.71
N SER A 252 -42.42 28.18 -16.47
CA SER A 252 -42.30 28.09 -17.93
C SER A 252 -40.86 27.81 -18.39
N PHE A 253 -40.10 27.04 -17.61
CA PHE A 253 -38.74 26.65 -17.98
C PHE A 253 -38.75 25.72 -19.20
N GLN A 254 -38.02 26.09 -20.25
CA GLN A 254 -37.75 25.25 -21.42
C GLN A 254 -36.27 24.88 -21.43
N LEU A 255 -35.97 23.61 -21.72
CA LEU A 255 -34.59 23.14 -21.80
C LEU A 255 -33.89 23.82 -23.00
N PRO A 256 -32.71 24.44 -22.81
CA PRO A 256 -31.98 25.03 -23.92
C PRO A 256 -31.57 23.96 -24.96
N PRO A 257 -31.61 24.27 -26.26
CA PRO A 257 -31.23 23.32 -27.29
C PRO A 257 -29.72 23.02 -27.27
N VAL A 258 -29.34 21.78 -27.56
CA VAL A 258 -27.93 21.33 -27.63
C VAL A 258 -27.12 22.02 -28.72
N GLY A 259 -27.78 22.71 -29.67
CA GLY A 259 -27.13 23.54 -30.70
C GLY A 259 -26.38 24.75 -30.14
N LEU A 260 -26.67 25.19 -28.90
CA LEU A 260 -25.89 26.21 -28.21
C LEU A 260 -24.48 25.73 -27.84
N LEU A 261 -24.24 24.42 -27.86
CA LEU A 261 -22.96 23.83 -27.50
C LEU A 261 -22.06 23.68 -28.75
N LYS A 262 -20.77 23.95 -28.56
CA LYS A 262 -19.76 23.81 -29.61
C LYS A 262 -19.72 22.38 -30.14
N ALA A 263 -19.78 22.24 -31.47
CA ALA A 263 -19.60 20.96 -32.13
C ALA A 263 -18.14 20.49 -32.01
N PRO A 264 -17.89 19.17 -31.84
CA PRO A 264 -16.56 18.64 -32.00
C PRO A 264 -16.07 18.88 -33.44
N PRO A 265 -14.79 19.23 -33.65
CA PRO A 265 -14.21 19.26 -34.99
C PRO A 265 -14.23 17.84 -35.56
N ALA A 266 -14.34 17.71 -36.89
CA ALA A 266 -14.17 16.43 -37.56
C ALA A 266 -12.70 15.98 -37.41
N SER A 267 -12.38 15.28 -36.33
CA SER A 267 -11.05 14.72 -36.13
C SER A 267 -10.98 13.34 -36.78
N GLU A 268 -9.93 13.09 -37.53
CA GLU A 268 -9.45 11.75 -37.87
C GLU A 268 -8.86 11.10 -36.60
N LEU A 269 -8.94 9.78 -36.47
CA LEU A 269 -8.19 9.03 -35.47
C LEU A 269 -6.70 9.32 -35.73
N LYS A 270 -6.05 10.04 -34.81
CA LYS A 270 -4.70 10.56 -35.08
C LYS A 270 -3.59 9.51 -34.99
N ARG A 271 -3.83 8.39 -34.30
CA ARG A 271 -2.84 7.31 -34.22
C ARG A 271 -3.08 6.25 -35.27
N THR A 272 -2.06 6.01 -36.06
CA THR A 272 -2.04 4.91 -37.03
C THR A 272 -1.91 3.58 -36.29
N ARG A 273 -2.49 2.51 -36.85
CA ARG A 273 -2.46 1.16 -36.27
C ARG A 273 -1.02 0.69 -35.99
N GLU A 274 -0.09 1.11 -36.83
CA GLU A 274 1.34 0.81 -36.77
C GLU A 274 1.97 1.36 -35.48
N GLU A 275 1.66 2.59 -35.08
CA GLU A 275 2.19 3.20 -33.85
C GLU A 275 1.69 2.47 -32.60
N LEU A 276 0.41 2.09 -32.60
CA LEU A 276 -0.18 1.31 -31.50
C LEU A 276 0.49 -0.05 -31.36
N GLN A 277 0.88 -0.66 -32.49
CA GLN A 277 1.55 -1.94 -32.53
C GLN A 277 3.03 -1.83 -32.09
N GLU A 278 3.75 -0.79 -32.52
CA GLU A 278 5.12 -0.52 -32.06
C GLU A 278 5.18 -0.27 -30.54
N ASN A 279 4.23 0.49 -30.01
CA ASN A 279 4.11 0.71 -28.57
C ASN A 279 3.78 -0.57 -27.81
N ALA A 280 2.89 -1.43 -28.36
CA ALA A 280 2.59 -2.73 -27.77
C ALA A 280 3.82 -3.64 -27.74
N GLU A 281 4.65 -3.65 -28.80
CA GLU A 281 5.88 -4.42 -28.86
C GLU A 281 6.93 -3.89 -27.87
N THR A 282 7.07 -2.58 -27.76
CA THR A 282 7.94 -1.92 -26.78
C THR A 282 7.55 -2.30 -25.35
N LEU A 283 6.25 -2.23 -25.05
CA LEU A 283 5.71 -2.58 -23.74
C LEU A 283 5.98 -4.05 -23.40
N ARG A 284 5.73 -4.97 -24.34
CA ARG A 284 6.04 -6.40 -24.19
C ARG A 284 7.53 -6.62 -23.91
N LYS A 285 8.41 -6.03 -24.71
CA LYS A 285 9.87 -6.20 -24.57
C LYS A 285 10.36 -5.72 -23.21
N ARG A 286 9.81 -4.61 -22.72
CA ARG A 286 10.16 -4.06 -21.41
C ARG A 286 9.69 -4.92 -20.27
N LEU A 287 8.46 -5.44 -20.33
CA LEU A 287 7.99 -6.42 -19.34
C LEU A 287 8.91 -7.65 -19.29
N GLN A 288 9.35 -8.14 -20.46
CA GLN A 288 10.28 -9.26 -20.54
C GLN A 288 11.65 -8.96 -19.92
N GLU A 289 12.19 -7.75 -20.11
CA GLU A 289 13.45 -7.30 -19.47
C GLU A 289 13.38 -7.32 -17.93
N PHE A 290 12.19 -7.21 -17.35
CA PHE A 290 11.94 -7.31 -15.91
C PHE A 290 11.48 -8.70 -15.45
N GLU A 291 11.72 -9.75 -16.25
CA GLU A 291 11.32 -11.13 -15.97
C GLU A 291 9.80 -11.31 -15.79
N VAL A 292 9.01 -10.46 -16.46
CA VAL A 292 7.54 -10.53 -16.51
C VAL A 292 7.12 -11.02 -17.89
N ASP A 293 7.06 -12.34 -18.05
CA ASP A 293 6.62 -12.97 -19.29
C ASP A 293 5.09 -12.86 -19.49
N GLY A 294 4.66 -12.69 -20.73
CA GLY A 294 3.26 -12.63 -21.12
C GLY A 294 3.06 -12.07 -22.52
N ARG A 295 1.81 -11.76 -22.86
CA ARG A 295 1.44 -11.25 -24.20
C ARG A 295 0.43 -10.11 -24.12
N ILE A 296 0.47 -9.22 -25.12
CA ILE A 296 -0.57 -8.20 -25.31
C ILE A 296 -1.68 -8.79 -26.16
N VAL A 297 -2.87 -8.92 -25.59
CA VAL A 297 -4.02 -9.58 -26.27
C VAL A 297 -4.87 -8.60 -27.04
N GLN A 298 -5.02 -7.37 -26.53
CA GLN A 298 -5.89 -6.36 -27.11
C GLN A 298 -5.29 -4.96 -26.88
N VAL A 299 -5.43 -4.10 -27.88
CA VAL A 299 -5.11 -2.66 -27.75
C VAL A 299 -6.39 -1.89 -28.06
N SER A 300 -6.79 -1.03 -27.12
CA SER A 300 -8.00 -0.21 -27.24
C SER A 300 -7.61 1.26 -27.07
N PRO A 301 -7.43 2.02 -28.17
CA PRO A 301 -7.14 3.44 -28.10
C PRO A 301 -8.38 4.19 -27.59
N GLY A 302 -8.17 5.20 -26.75
CA GLY A 302 -9.21 6.07 -26.23
C GLY A 302 -8.94 7.53 -26.61
N PRO A 303 -9.76 8.47 -26.12
CA PRO A 303 -9.56 9.89 -26.39
C PRO A 303 -8.42 10.52 -25.57
N ILE A 304 -8.11 9.97 -24.40
CA ILE A 304 -7.11 10.53 -23.46
C ILE A 304 -6.03 9.48 -23.12
N ILE A 305 -6.42 8.21 -23.10
CA ILE A 305 -5.59 7.08 -22.74
C ILE A 305 -5.78 5.95 -23.75
N THR A 306 -4.72 5.22 -24.04
CA THR A 306 -4.76 3.94 -24.73
C THR A 306 -4.62 2.82 -23.70
N SER A 307 -5.52 1.84 -23.75
CA SER A 307 -5.49 0.66 -22.89
C SER A 307 -4.85 -0.53 -23.62
N TYR A 308 -3.76 -1.05 -23.06
CA TYR A 308 -3.09 -2.27 -23.48
C TYR A 308 -3.46 -3.41 -22.53
N GLU A 309 -4.15 -4.43 -23.04
CA GLU A 309 -4.54 -5.59 -22.26
C GLU A 309 -3.42 -6.63 -22.27
N PHE A 310 -2.82 -6.89 -21.11
CA PHE A 310 -1.70 -7.81 -20.92
C PHE A 310 -2.15 -9.09 -20.22
N GLU A 311 -1.88 -10.23 -20.84
CA GLU A 311 -2.07 -11.55 -20.27
C GLU A 311 -0.73 -12.07 -19.72
N PRO A 312 -0.55 -12.13 -18.39
CA PRO A 312 0.68 -12.63 -17.78
C PRO A 312 0.82 -14.15 -17.96
N ALA A 313 2.04 -14.64 -18.12
CA ALA A 313 2.34 -16.06 -18.18
C ALA A 313 2.03 -16.77 -16.83
N PRO A 314 1.75 -18.08 -16.84
CA PRO A 314 1.52 -18.84 -15.62
C PRO A 314 2.69 -18.70 -14.63
N GLY A 315 2.40 -18.25 -13.40
CA GLY A 315 3.39 -18.07 -12.34
C GLY A 315 3.81 -16.62 -12.09
N VAL A 316 3.51 -15.70 -13.03
CA VAL A 316 3.74 -14.26 -12.85
C VAL A 316 2.69 -13.68 -11.89
N LYS A 317 3.14 -12.94 -10.87
CA LYS A 317 2.24 -12.30 -9.89
C LYS A 317 1.78 -10.95 -10.41
N VAL A 318 0.48 -10.66 -10.30
CA VAL A 318 -0.09 -9.34 -10.65
C VAL A 318 0.64 -8.19 -9.95
N SER A 319 1.06 -8.38 -8.70
CA SER A 319 1.82 -7.36 -7.96
C SER A 319 3.16 -7.01 -8.61
N GLN A 320 3.80 -7.94 -9.33
CA GLN A 320 5.04 -7.66 -10.05
C GLN A 320 4.76 -6.66 -11.18
N VAL A 321 3.70 -6.90 -11.97
CA VAL A 321 3.29 -5.98 -13.04
C VAL A 321 2.96 -4.60 -12.49
N VAL A 322 2.13 -4.52 -11.44
CA VAL A 322 1.72 -3.25 -10.81
C VAL A 322 2.91 -2.43 -10.31
N ASN A 323 3.95 -3.09 -9.79
CA ASN A 323 5.14 -2.40 -9.27
C ASN A 323 6.05 -1.83 -10.37
N LEU A 324 5.90 -2.27 -11.63
CA LEU A 324 6.69 -1.79 -12.77
C LEU A 324 6.10 -0.53 -13.42
N GLY A 325 5.03 0.05 -12.87
CA GLY A 325 4.33 1.19 -13.49
C GLY A 325 5.24 2.38 -13.82
N ASP A 326 6.15 2.75 -12.91
CA ASP A 326 7.07 3.86 -13.11
C ASP A 326 8.14 3.53 -14.18
N ASP A 327 8.65 2.30 -14.20
CA ASP A 327 9.64 1.84 -15.18
C ASP A 327 9.04 1.73 -16.59
N LEU A 328 7.78 1.26 -16.68
CA LEU A 328 7.03 1.22 -17.94
C LEU A 328 6.74 2.63 -18.46
N ALA A 329 6.41 3.58 -17.57
CA ALA A 329 6.21 4.97 -17.96
C ALA A 329 7.48 5.57 -18.57
N LEU A 330 8.64 5.31 -17.96
CA LEU A 330 9.94 5.73 -18.49
C LEU A 330 10.22 5.12 -19.87
N ALA A 331 9.94 3.82 -20.03
CA ALA A 331 10.21 3.13 -21.28
C ALA A 331 9.33 3.59 -22.45
N LEU A 332 8.07 3.95 -22.17
CA LEU A 332 7.10 4.43 -23.15
C LEU A 332 7.17 5.95 -23.37
N LYS A 333 8.11 6.64 -22.71
CA LYS A 333 8.22 8.11 -22.72
C LYS A 333 6.91 8.81 -22.32
N SER A 334 6.12 8.15 -21.48
CA SER A 334 4.82 8.66 -21.04
C SER A 334 4.95 9.34 -19.67
N ALA A 335 4.10 10.33 -19.40
CA ALA A 335 4.10 11.05 -18.13
C ALA A 335 3.80 10.14 -16.91
N SER A 336 2.98 9.11 -17.12
CA SER A 336 2.61 8.14 -16.09
C SER A 336 1.93 6.94 -16.73
N VAL A 337 2.05 5.76 -16.15
CA VAL A 337 1.30 4.56 -16.57
C VAL A 337 0.42 4.10 -15.42
N ARG A 338 -0.85 3.79 -15.72
CA ARG A 338 -1.80 3.27 -14.73
C ARG A 338 -2.08 1.81 -15.01
N ILE A 339 -1.80 0.97 -14.02
CA ILE A 339 -2.04 -0.48 -14.11
C ILE A 339 -3.30 -0.80 -13.33
N VAL A 340 -4.37 -1.18 -14.04
CA VAL A 340 -5.63 -1.60 -13.45
C VAL A 340 -5.55 -3.08 -13.15
N GLY A 341 -5.99 -3.46 -11.95
CA GLY A 341 -6.00 -4.85 -11.48
C GLY A 341 -6.73 -5.82 -12.42
N PRO A 342 -6.72 -7.13 -12.10
CA PRO A 342 -7.13 -8.15 -13.05
C PRO A 342 -8.58 -7.96 -13.51
N ILE A 343 -8.79 -7.94 -14.82
CA ILE A 343 -10.12 -7.79 -15.43
C ILE A 343 -10.93 -9.07 -15.14
N PRO A 344 -12.08 -8.96 -14.45
CA PRO A 344 -12.93 -10.12 -14.17
C PRO A 344 -13.32 -10.84 -15.46
N GLY A 345 -13.15 -12.16 -15.49
CA GLY A 345 -13.55 -13.00 -16.63
C GLY A 345 -12.56 -13.05 -17.80
N ARG A 346 -11.51 -12.23 -17.81
CA ARG A 346 -10.45 -12.27 -18.85
C ARG A 346 -9.09 -12.74 -18.35
N GLY A 347 -8.80 -12.61 -17.05
CA GLY A 347 -7.50 -13.04 -16.49
C GLY A 347 -6.32 -12.15 -16.90
N THR A 348 -6.62 -10.96 -17.41
CA THR A 348 -5.67 -9.99 -17.96
C THR A 348 -5.55 -8.77 -17.05
N VAL A 349 -4.47 -8.01 -17.23
CA VAL A 349 -4.20 -6.74 -16.56
C VAL A 349 -4.28 -5.63 -17.61
N ALA A 350 -4.99 -4.54 -17.33
CA ALA A 350 -5.02 -3.40 -18.24
C ALA A 350 -3.93 -2.39 -17.86
N ILE A 351 -3.12 -2.02 -18.85
CA ILE A 351 -2.07 -1.02 -18.75
C ILE A 351 -2.53 0.21 -19.55
N GLU A 352 -2.96 1.23 -18.83
CA GLU A 352 -3.46 2.49 -19.38
C GLU A 352 -2.30 3.48 -19.52
N VAL A 353 -2.05 3.91 -20.76
CA VAL A 353 -0.99 4.85 -21.11
C VAL A 353 -1.64 6.12 -21.66
N PRO A 354 -1.35 7.31 -21.10
CA PRO A 354 -1.74 8.60 -21.67
C PRO A 354 -1.31 8.73 -23.12
N ASP A 355 -2.20 9.26 -23.94
CA ASP A 355 -1.89 9.59 -25.32
C ASP A 355 -1.08 10.91 -25.39
N ASP A 356 -0.15 11.01 -26.34
CA ASP A 356 0.69 12.21 -26.50
C ASP A 356 -0.15 13.44 -26.84
N GLU A 357 -1.20 13.24 -27.63
CA GLU A 357 -2.20 14.25 -27.98
C GLU A 357 -3.58 13.85 -27.45
N ALA A 358 -3.88 14.23 -26.20
CA ALA A 358 -5.20 14.04 -25.64
C ALA A 358 -6.27 14.81 -26.44
N SER A 359 -7.30 14.08 -26.88
CA SER A 359 -8.46 14.64 -27.59
C SER A 359 -9.48 15.20 -26.60
N MET A 360 -9.96 16.41 -26.89
CA MET A 360 -10.99 17.05 -26.09
C MET A 360 -12.34 16.39 -26.31
N VAL A 361 -12.98 15.92 -25.24
CA VAL A 361 -14.36 15.42 -25.25
C VAL A 361 -15.32 16.58 -25.09
N TYR A 362 -16.24 16.77 -26.04
CA TYR A 362 -17.16 17.91 -26.04
C TYR A 362 -18.43 17.60 -25.26
N LEU A 363 -18.92 18.55 -24.47
CA LEU A 363 -20.19 18.38 -23.73
C LEU A 363 -21.36 18.03 -24.66
N ARG A 364 -21.36 18.58 -25.88
CA ARG A 364 -22.36 18.27 -26.90
C ARG A 364 -22.37 16.78 -27.28
N GLU A 365 -21.21 16.13 -27.34
CA GLU A 365 -21.12 14.69 -27.68
C GLU A 365 -21.81 13.82 -26.63
N ILE A 366 -21.68 14.21 -25.36
CA ILE A 366 -22.31 13.50 -24.23
C ILE A 366 -23.84 13.65 -24.29
N PHE A 367 -24.35 14.86 -24.47
CA PHE A 367 -25.81 15.09 -24.51
C PHE A 367 -26.51 14.54 -25.76
N VAL A 368 -25.76 14.33 -26.84
CA VAL A 368 -26.27 13.75 -28.10
C VAL A 368 -26.14 12.22 -28.08
N SER A 369 -25.47 11.63 -27.07
CA SER A 369 -25.30 10.19 -26.95
C SER A 369 -26.64 9.49 -26.69
N ALA A 370 -26.76 8.26 -27.19
CA ALA A 370 -27.96 7.45 -26.97
C ALA A 370 -28.16 7.17 -25.48
N GLU A 371 -27.08 6.92 -24.72
CA GLU A 371 -27.18 6.65 -23.29
C GLU A 371 -27.75 7.84 -22.52
N PHE A 372 -27.35 9.07 -22.86
CA PHE A 372 -27.90 10.26 -22.22
C PHE A 372 -29.36 10.51 -22.63
N ALA A 373 -29.67 10.34 -23.92
CA ALA A 373 -31.02 10.54 -24.43
C ALA A 373 -32.03 9.52 -23.86
N GLU A 374 -31.58 8.30 -23.57
CA GLU A 374 -32.41 7.23 -23.01
C GLU A 374 -32.40 7.21 -21.46
N SER A 375 -31.44 7.89 -20.82
CA SER A 375 -31.39 8.04 -19.37
C SER A 375 -32.51 8.95 -18.90
N GLN A 376 -33.59 8.35 -18.40
CA GLN A 376 -34.59 9.06 -17.62
C GLN A 376 -34.01 9.35 -16.24
N GLY A 377 -33.76 10.63 -15.95
CA GLY A 377 -33.35 11.14 -14.65
C GLY A 377 -34.48 11.13 -13.63
#